data_AF-A0A8H4ERQ6-F1
#
_entry.id   AF-A0A8H4ERQ6-F1
#
_cell.length_a   1.000
_cell.length_b   1.000
_cell.length_c   1.000
_cell.angle_alpha   90.00
_cell.angle_beta   90.00
_cell.angle_gamma   90.00
#
_symmetry.space_group_name_H-M   'P 1'
#
loop_
_entity.id
_entity.type
_entity.pdbx_description
1 polymer ?
#
loop_
_entity_poly.entity_id
_entity_poly.type
_entity_poly.pdbx_seq_one_letter_code
_entity_poly.pdbx_strand_id
1 'polypeptide(L)'
;MSLSLNCSEDIIKNEETNIVDMVYNFDWSSTLLGPMDSWDTTLKTATNLCLKSAFPTCLHIGPPDWTLIYNKAFQPILMAKHPFALGKPSIVVWPEVYDLLEQFEYVKATGKGLFRKDRYIELTRDGYAEETYFDYTFSPILRPDGTLCGIFTLSQETTPRILNARRLKVLSEFGHRISEIKSLESACHIMAKVLNNNVDIPYALIYFVEHKSNSDFDSLIARLVATTFDEDGKKGRNIPDNLLDTPEIIYLAQNSVQNNDTYIELKREAATYSFVKCESWPIHLVIKEGKHVKVLLKDDSQAVLLQTKISLYGERFLTAILICGINRLRTLDEQYMEFLRVCKNFIQYLISFIGLILLVENT
;
A
#
# COMPACT_ATOMS: atom_id res chain seq x y z
N MET A 1 19.23 47.90 27.89
CA MET A 1 17.85 47.79 27.40
C MET A 1 17.91 47.48 25.91
N SER A 2 17.44 46.28 25.56
CA SER A 2 17.08 45.75 24.23
C SER A 2 17.99 46.04 23.02
N LEU A 3 18.94 45.14 22.79
CA LEU A 3 19.35 44.71 21.44
C LEU A 3 18.35 43.63 20.99
N SER A 4 17.55 43.92 19.96
CA SER A 4 16.67 42.93 19.33
C SER A 4 17.48 42.03 18.40
N LEU A 5 17.78 40.81 18.85
CA LEU A 5 18.17 39.70 17.99
C LEU A 5 16.93 39.21 17.22
N ASN A 6 16.79 39.60 15.96
CA ASN A 6 15.99 38.88 14.97
C ASN A 6 16.92 37.95 14.19
N CYS A 7 17.39 36.89 14.84
CA CYS A 7 18.28 35.91 14.22
C CYS A 7 17.79 34.49 14.57
N SER A 8 16.55 34.17 14.20
CA SER A 8 15.99 32.85 14.49
C SER A 8 14.90 32.34 13.53
N GLU A 9 14.46 33.10 12.51
CA GLU A 9 13.35 32.65 11.62
C GLU A 9 13.78 32.35 10.17
N ASP A 10 14.99 32.73 9.75
CA ASP A 10 15.44 32.58 8.35
C ASP A 10 16.33 31.35 8.08
N ILE A 11 16.58 30.47 9.06
CA ILE A 11 17.56 29.36 8.92
C ILE A 11 16.89 27.98 8.72
N ILE A 12 15.55 27.91 8.59
CA ILE A 12 14.84 26.66 8.22
C ILE A 12 14.04 26.85 6.93
N LYS A 13 14.72 27.30 5.86
CA LYS A 13 14.33 27.00 4.48
C LYS A 13 15.41 26.08 3.91
N ASN A 14 15.30 24.80 4.25
CA ASN A 14 16.17 23.77 3.71
C ASN A 14 16.05 23.76 2.17
N GLU A 15 17.21 23.77 1.54
CA GLU A 15 17.45 23.92 0.10
C GLU A 15 16.88 22.75 -0.71
N GLU A 16 15.57 22.76 -1.03
CA GLU A 16 15.12 22.09 -2.24
C GLU A 16 15.66 22.90 -3.42
N THR A 17 16.80 22.49 -3.98
CA THR A 17 17.29 23.06 -5.24
C THR A 17 16.14 22.95 -6.25
N ASN A 18 15.70 24.11 -6.75
CA ASN A 18 14.59 24.15 -7.69
C ASN A 18 14.97 23.29 -8.91
N ILE A 19 14.14 22.32 -9.28
CA ILE A 19 14.38 21.45 -10.46
C ILE A 19 14.65 22.24 -11.73
N VAL A 20 14.08 23.43 -11.84
CA VAL A 20 14.36 24.36 -12.94
C VAL A 20 15.84 24.75 -12.93
N ASP A 21 16.38 25.16 -11.79
CA ASP A 21 17.80 25.49 -11.62
C ASP A 21 18.68 24.26 -11.82
N MET A 22 18.25 23.08 -11.36
CA MET A 22 18.98 21.83 -11.63
C MET A 22 19.08 21.56 -13.13
N VAL A 23 17.99 21.74 -13.88
CA VAL A 23 17.98 21.52 -15.33
C VAL A 23 18.87 22.54 -16.05
N TYR A 24 18.84 23.82 -15.66
CA TYR A 24 19.68 24.83 -16.29
C TYR A 24 21.17 24.71 -15.93
N ASN A 25 21.50 24.20 -14.74
CA ASN A 25 22.88 24.04 -14.28
C ASN A 25 23.44 22.62 -14.51
N PHE A 26 22.65 21.69 -15.04
CA PHE A 26 23.11 20.35 -15.36
C PHE A 26 24.13 20.38 -16.51
N ASP A 27 25.21 19.60 -16.40
CA ASP A 27 26.20 19.47 -17.47
C ASP A 27 25.66 18.58 -18.61
N TRP A 28 24.87 19.18 -19.50
CA TRP A 28 24.31 18.50 -20.66
C TRP A 28 25.35 18.07 -21.69
N SER A 29 26.56 18.64 -21.66
CA SER A 29 27.66 18.24 -22.55
C SER A 29 28.12 16.80 -22.30
N SER A 30 27.84 16.27 -21.09
CA SER A 30 28.08 14.86 -20.72
C SER A 30 27.03 13.88 -21.28
N THR A 31 25.98 14.37 -21.95
CA THR A 31 24.89 13.56 -22.54
C THR A 31 24.89 13.63 -24.07
N LEU A 32 24.16 12.75 -24.75
CA LEU A 32 23.96 12.82 -26.21
C LEU A 32 23.22 14.09 -26.68
N LEU A 33 22.60 14.85 -25.78
CA LEU A 33 21.94 16.12 -26.14
C LEU A 33 22.94 17.24 -26.41
N GLY A 34 24.17 17.12 -25.92
CA GLY A 34 25.15 18.19 -25.94
C GLY A 34 24.76 19.39 -25.07
N PRO A 35 25.61 20.43 -25.01
CA PRO A 35 25.35 21.61 -24.20
C PRO A 35 24.03 22.29 -24.57
N MET A 36 23.32 22.85 -23.57
CA MET A 36 21.98 23.43 -23.77
C MET A 36 21.95 24.55 -24.82
N ASP A 37 23.05 25.28 -25.00
CA ASP A 37 23.17 26.33 -26.02
C ASP A 37 23.03 25.79 -27.45
N SER A 38 23.50 24.56 -27.71
CA SER A 38 23.38 23.91 -29.02
C SER A 38 22.02 23.30 -29.29
N TRP A 39 21.10 23.29 -28.31
CA TRP A 39 19.77 22.74 -28.53
C TRP A 39 18.97 23.57 -29.53
N ASP A 40 18.25 22.88 -30.42
CA ASP A 40 17.34 23.51 -31.36
C ASP A 40 16.11 24.14 -30.65
N THR A 41 15.39 24.99 -31.39
CA THR A 41 14.21 25.69 -30.86
C THR A 41 13.11 24.74 -30.42
N THR A 42 12.95 23.58 -31.08
CA THR A 42 11.92 22.59 -30.73
C THR A 42 12.19 22.01 -29.35
N LEU A 43 13.44 21.59 -29.08
CA LEU A 43 13.84 21.02 -27.80
C LEU A 43 13.80 22.06 -26.68
N LYS A 44 14.25 23.30 -26.94
CA LYS A 44 14.15 24.42 -25.98
C LYS A 44 12.69 24.70 -25.62
N THR A 45 11.79 24.72 -26.61
CA THR A 45 10.35 24.95 -26.41
C THR A 45 9.70 23.83 -25.61
N ALA A 46 9.97 22.56 -25.96
CA ALA A 46 9.43 21.41 -25.25
C ALA A 46 9.91 21.36 -23.79
N THR A 47 11.20 21.64 -23.56
CA THR A 47 11.78 21.72 -22.20
C THR A 47 11.10 22.80 -21.38
N ASN A 48 10.97 24.01 -21.92
CA ASN A 48 10.28 25.11 -21.24
C ASN A 48 8.80 24.78 -20.95
N LEU A 49 8.10 24.11 -21.86
CA LEU A 49 6.72 23.66 -21.64
C LEU A 49 6.64 22.61 -20.52
N CYS A 50 7.55 21.64 -20.51
CA CYS A 50 7.64 20.63 -19.45
C CYS A 50 7.84 21.30 -18.08
N LEU A 51 8.88 22.13 -17.95
CA LEU A 51 9.23 22.77 -16.69
C LEU A 51 8.12 23.70 -16.15
N LYS A 52 7.36 24.35 -17.03
CA LYS A 52 6.25 25.24 -16.66
C LYS A 52 4.91 24.53 -16.44
N SER A 53 4.78 23.27 -16.83
CA SER A 53 3.55 22.50 -16.65
C SER A 53 3.23 22.33 -15.16
N ALA A 54 1.96 22.49 -14.79
CA ALA A 54 1.46 22.19 -13.45
C ALA A 54 1.15 20.70 -13.25
N PHE A 55 0.99 19.94 -14.34
CA PHE A 55 0.79 18.50 -14.30
C PHE A 55 2.14 17.78 -14.19
N PRO A 56 2.22 16.59 -13.57
CA PRO A 56 3.44 15.79 -13.60
C PRO A 56 3.82 15.50 -15.04
N THR A 57 4.96 16.04 -15.47
CA THR A 57 5.40 16.04 -16.86
C THR A 57 6.84 15.62 -16.95
N CYS A 58 7.15 14.74 -17.89
CA CYS A 58 8.53 14.44 -18.27
C CYS A 58 8.68 14.38 -19.79
N LEU A 59 9.91 14.53 -20.24
CA LEU A 59 10.33 14.40 -21.63
C LEU A 59 11.32 13.24 -21.71
N HIS A 60 11.14 12.41 -22.73
CA HIS A 60 12.10 11.41 -23.14
C HIS A 60 12.74 11.90 -24.44
N ILE A 61 13.93 12.50 -24.35
CA ILE A 61 14.57 13.15 -25.49
C ILE A 61 15.48 12.19 -26.26
N GLY A 62 15.25 12.16 -27.57
CA GLY A 62 16.00 11.39 -28.56
C GLY A 62 15.70 9.89 -28.56
N PRO A 63 15.84 9.21 -29.70
CA PRO A 63 16.50 7.91 -29.76
C PRO A 63 18.04 8.09 -29.92
N PRO A 64 18.87 7.12 -29.47
CA PRO A 64 18.47 5.86 -28.84
C PRO A 64 18.29 5.95 -27.31
N ASP A 65 18.82 6.98 -26.65
CA ASP A 65 19.01 6.96 -25.19
C ASP A 65 17.77 7.38 -24.39
N TRP A 66 16.77 8.05 -24.99
CA TRP A 66 15.56 8.53 -24.31
C TRP A 66 15.89 9.26 -23.01
N THR A 67 16.70 10.32 -23.11
CA THR A 67 17.23 11.09 -21.98
C THR A 67 16.10 11.80 -21.24
N LEU A 68 16.03 11.63 -19.92
CA LEU A 68 14.91 12.11 -19.12
C LEU A 68 15.11 13.56 -18.64
N ILE A 69 14.12 14.40 -18.92
CA ILE A 69 13.94 15.74 -18.33
C ILE A 69 12.56 15.77 -17.69
N TYR A 70 12.39 16.37 -16.51
CA TYR A 70 11.09 16.38 -15.84
C TYR A 70 10.89 17.62 -14.98
N ASN A 71 9.63 17.91 -14.66
CA ASN A 71 9.25 19.06 -13.85
C ASN A 71 9.08 18.70 -12.36
N LYS A 72 8.81 19.73 -11.54
CA LYS A 72 8.64 19.55 -10.08
C LYS A 72 7.50 18.58 -9.76
N ALA A 73 6.39 18.68 -10.48
CA ALA A 73 5.22 17.84 -10.26
C ALA A 73 5.47 16.35 -10.54
N PHE A 74 6.50 16.00 -11.30
CA PHE A 74 6.89 14.61 -11.58
C PHE A 74 7.79 13.99 -10.49
N GLN A 75 8.37 14.80 -9.59
CA GLN A 75 9.24 14.31 -8.52
C GLN A 75 8.57 13.26 -7.61
N PRO A 76 7.30 13.42 -7.17
CA PRO A 76 6.64 12.41 -6.34
C PRO A 76 6.48 11.05 -7.04
N ILE A 77 6.47 11.01 -8.38
CA ILE A 77 6.43 9.76 -9.14
C ILE A 77 7.80 9.07 -9.08
N LEU A 78 8.88 9.85 -9.21
CA LEU A 78 10.28 9.38 -9.17
C LEU A 78 10.75 8.99 -7.76
N MET A 79 10.24 9.66 -6.71
CA MET A 79 10.65 9.50 -5.32
C MET A 79 12.18 9.49 -5.17
N ALA A 80 12.76 8.45 -4.56
CA ALA A 80 14.20 8.30 -4.34
C ALA A 80 15.05 8.29 -5.62
N LYS A 81 14.44 8.17 -6.81
CA LYS A 81 15.16 8.29 -8.10
C LYS A 81 15.47 9.76 -8.43
N HIS A 82 14.81 10.72 -7.81
CA HIS A 82 15.19 12.14 -7.86
C HIS A 82 16.32 12.40 -6.83
N PRO A 83 17.41 13.13 -7.17
CA PRO A 83 17.65 13.83 -8.43
C PRO A 83 18.33 13.00 -9.53
N PHE A 84 18.83 11.79 -9.20
CA PHE A 84 19.63 10.93 -10.08
C PHE A 84 19.05 10.75 -11.49
N ALA A 85 17.73 10.69 -11.62
CA ALA A 85 17.02 10.48 -12.88
C ALA A 85 17.23 11.59 -13.93
N LEU A 86 17.63 12.81 -13.52
CA LEU A 86 17.80 13.92 -14.45
C LEU A 86 18.97 13.65 -15.41
N GLY A 87 18.71 13.75 -16.71
CA GLY A 87 19.71 13.52 -17.75
C GLY A 87 20.11 12.04 -17.93
N LYS A 88 19.42 11.10 -17.28
CA LYS A 88 19.68 9.67 -17.45
C LYS A 88 18.79 9.04 -18.53
N PRO A 89 19.25 7.97 -19.19
CA PRO A 89 18.40 7.17 -20.07
C PRO A 89 17.18 6.62 -19.33
N SER A 90 16.02 6.63 -19.99
CA SER A 90 14.76 6.17 -19.38
C SER A 90 14.84 4.72 -18.88
N ILE A 91 15.57 3.86 -19.59
CA ILE A 91 15.80 2.45 -19.20
C ILE A 91 16.64 2.30 -17.93
N VAL A 92 17.54 3.25 -17.66
CA VAL A 92 18.32 3.25 -16.42
C VAL A 92 17.47 3.69 -15.23
N VAL A 93 16.55 4.64 -15.47
CA VAL A 93 15.65 5.15 -14.42
C VAL A 93 14.52 4.18 -14.12
N TRP A 94 13.96 3.53 -15.14
CA TRP A 94 12.80 2.67 -15.02
C TRP A 94 13.01 1.28 -15.67
N PRO A 95 13.96 0.47 -15.16
CA PRO A 95 14.15 -0.89 -15.64
C PRO A 95 12.90 -1.76 -15.51
N GLU A 96 12.06 -1.49 -14.51
CA GLU A 96 10.84 -2.26 -14.22
C GLU A 96 9.70 -2.05 -15.23
N VAL A 97 9.74 -0.99 -16.04
CA VAL A 97 8.71 -0.68 -17.05
C VAL A 97 9.25 -0.73 -18.48
N TYR A 98 10.28 -1.53 -18.74
CA TYR A 98 10.88 -1.69 -20.08
C TYR A 98 9.84 -1.96 -21.17
N ASP A 99 8.79 -2.73 -20.86
CA ASP A 99 7.71 -3.05 -21.80
C ASP A 99 6.95 -1.80 -22.29
N LEU A 100 7.01 -0.68 -21.55
CA LEU A 100 6.47 0.60 -22.04
C LEU A 100 7.28 1.19 -23.20
N LEU A 101 8.55 0.79 -23.39
CA LEU A 101 9.37 1.25 -24.52
C LEU A 101 8.83 0.75 -25.87
N GLU A 102 8.08 -0.35 -25.91
CA GLU A 102 7.36 -0.76 -27.13
C GLU A 102 6.41 0.35 -27.61
N GLN A 103 5.83 1.09 -26.67
CA GLN A 103 4.95 2.22 -26.99
C GLN A 103 5.75 3.42 -27.52
N PHE A 104 7.01 3.58 -27.13
CA PHE A 104 7.88 4.62 -27.71
C PHE A 104 8.19 4.30 -29.17
N GLU A 105 8.46 3.04 -29.48
CA GLU A 105 8.65 2.60 -30.86
C GLU A 105 7.38 2.76 -31.70
N TYR A 106 6.19 2.53 -31.13
CA TYR A 106 4.92 2.88 -31.80
C TYR A 106 4.82 4.38 -32.11
N VAL A 107 5.08 5.25 -31.13
CA VAL A 107 5.02 6.72 -31.31
C VAL A 107 6.03 7.17 -32.36
N LYS A 108 7.23 6.57 -32.35
CA LYS A 108 8.30 6.84 -33.31
C LYS A 108 7.98 6.36 -34.72
N ALA A 109 7.43 5.16 -34.87
CA ALA A 109 7.08 4.61 -36.17
C ALA A 109 5.88 5.32 -36.82
N THR A 110 4.94 5.80 -36.01
CA THR A 110 3.67 6.36 -36.52
C THR A 110 3.59 7.87 -36.47
N GLY A 111 4.41 8.53 -35.66
CA GLY A 111 4.29 9.97 -35.36
C GLY A 111 2.98 10.33 -34.66
N LYS A 112 2.25 9.36 -34.07
CA LYS A 112 0.97 9.57 -33.39
C LYS A 112 1.11 9.40 -31.89
N GLY A 113 0.45 10.29 -31.15
CA GLY A 113 0.36 10.16 -29.70
C GLY A 113 -0.58 9.05 -29.25
N LEU A 114 -0.44 8.64 -27.99
CA LEU A 114 -1.34 7.67 -27.35
C LEU A 114 -1.72 8.12 -25.94
N PHE A 115 -2.86 7.63 -25.48
CA PHE A 115 -3.33 7.75 -24.10
C PHE A 115 -3.60 6.37 -23.54
N ARG A 116 -3.32 6.21 -22.26
CA ARG A 116 -3.62 5.01 -21.49
C ARG A 116 -4.24 5.42 -20.17
N LYS A 117 -5.36 4.79 -19.84
CA LYS A 117 -6.15 5.05 -18.65
C LYS A 117 -5.98 3.91 -17.64
N ASP A 118 -5.85 4.27 -16.36
CA ASP A 118 -5.85 3.35 -15.21
C ASP A 118 -4.94 2.14 -15.41
N ARG A 119 -3.77 2.36 -16.00
CA ARG A 119 -2.82 1.28 -16.25
C ARG A 119 -2.13 0.89 -14.97
N TYR A 120 -2.24 -0.39 -14.62
CA TYR A 120 -1.42 -1.01 -13.59
C TYR A 120 0.05 -0.94 -14.00
N ILE A 121 0.87 -0.46 -13.08
CA ILE A 121 2.32 -0.46 -13.16
C ILE A 121 2.84 -0.91 -11.79
N GLU A 122 3.72 -1.89 -11.79
CA GLU A 122 4.44 -2.29 -10.58
C GLU A 122 5.74 -1.49 -10.52
N LEU A 123 5.81 -0.50 -9.62
CA LEU A 123 6.96 0.40 -9.51
C LEU A 123 7.82 0.02 -8.32
N THR A 124 9.14 0.09 -8.46
CA THR A 124 10.02 -0.06 -7.29
C THR A 124 10.25 1.29 -6.64
N ARG A 125 9.72 1.45 -5.42
CA ARG A 125 9.80 2.67 -4.60
C ARG A 125 10.24 2.29 -3.19
N ASP A 126 11.14 3.07 -2.59
CA ASP A 126 11.67 2.85 -1.23
C ASP A 126 12.09 1.39 -0.91
N GLY A 127 12.62 0.69 -1.92
CA GLY A 127 13.15 -0.68 -1.78
C GLY A 127 12.12 -1.79 -1.85
N TYR A 128 10.86 -1.52 -2.18
CA TYR A 128 9.82 -2.53 -2.39
C TYR A 128 9.06 -2.31 -3.72
N ALA A 129 8.44 -3.38 -4.23
CA ALA A 129 7.56 -3.30 -5.39
C ALA A 129 6.18 -2.79 -4.94
N GLU A 130 5.69 -1.72 -5.56
CA GLU A 130 4.42 -1.07 -5.23
C GLU A 130 3.39 -1.24 -6.35
N GLU A 131 2.15 -1.60 -5.97
CA GLU A 131 0.98 -1.54 -6.84
C GLU A 131 0.62 -0.08 -7.09
N THR A 132 0.74 0.36 -8.35
CA THR A 132 0.39 1.72 -8.76
C THR A 132 -0.46 1.72 -10.03
N TYR A 133 -1.24 2.78 -10.22
CA TYR A 133 -2.09 2.98 -11.39
C TYR A 133 -1.88 4.38 -11.96
N PHE A 134 -1.80 4.47 -13.28
CA PHE A 134 -1.56 5.75 -13.96
C PHE A 134 -2.47 5.96 -15.16
N ASP A 135 -2.95 7.20 -15.27
CA ASP A 135 -3.34 7.80 -16.53
C ASP A 135 -2.09 8.46 -17.14
N TYR A 136 -1.73 8.11 -18.38
CA TYR A 136 -0.59 8.75 -19.04
C TYR A 136 -0.79 8.93 -20.54
N THR A 137 -0.06 9.90 -21.08
CA THR A 137 0.02 10.18 -22.52
C THR A 137 1.46 10.06 -23.00
N PHE A 138 1.68 9.53 -24.19
CA PHE A 138 2.93 9.73 -24.93
C PHE A 138 2.62 10.53 -26.19
N SER A 139 3.15 11.75 -26.27
CA SER A 139 2.94 12.67 -27.38
C SER A 139 4.27 12.92 -28.11
N PRO A 140 4.36 12.70 -29.43
CA PRO A 140 5.60 12.91 -30.15
C PRO A 140 5.98 14.39 -30.18
N ILE A 141 7.26 14.67 -30.01
CA ILE A 141 7.86 15.98 -30.24
C ILE A 141 8.58 15.90 -31.58
N LEU A 142 8.04 16.59 -32.58
CA LEU A 142 8.53 16.57 -33.95
C LEU A 142 9.25 17.88 -34.28
N ARG A 143 10.36 17.78 -35.01
CA ARG A 143 11.00 18.93 -35.65
C ARG A 143 10.22 19.38 -36.89
N PRO A 144 10.51 20.58 -37.42
CA PRO A 144 9.86 21.08 -38.64
C PRO A 144 10.01 20.17 -39.87
N ASP A 145 11.08 19.37 -39.93
CA ASP A 145 11.33 18.38 -40.98
C ASP A 145 10.59 17.05 -40.76
N GLY A 146 9.79 16.94 -39.69
CA GLY A 146 9.05 15.74 -39.32
C GLY A 146 9.87 14.71 -38.53
N THR A 147 11.16 14.96 -38.25
CA THR A 147 11.97 14.04 -37.46
C THR A 147 11.55 14.05 -35.99
N LEU A 148 11.47 12.88 -35.37
CA LEU A 148 11.17 12.75 -33.94
C LEU A 148 12.38 13.19 -33.11
N CYS A 149 12.20 14.20 -32.26
CA CYS A 149 13.23 14.62 -31.30
C CYS A 149 12.99 14.09 -29.89
N GLY A 150 11.78 13.62 -29.56
CA GLY A 150 11.49 13.04 -28.25
C GLY A 150 10.01 12.76 -28.05
N ILE A 151 9.66 12.35 -26.84
CA ILE A 151 8.29 12.07 -26.41
C ILE A 151 7.98 12.94 -25.19
N PHE A 152 6.88 13.68 -25.26
CA PHE A 152 6.31 14.45 -24.17
C PHE A 152 5.30 13.59 -23.42
N THR A 153 5.51 13.44 -22.11
CA THR A 153 4.71 12.58 -21.25
C THR A 153 4.02 13.39 -20.16
N LEU A 154 2.71 13.22 -20.05
CA LEU A 154 1.94 13.57 -18.86
C LEU A 154 1.62 12.29 -18.13
N SER A 155 1.75 12.29 -16.81
CA SER A 155 1.37 11.14 -15.98
C SER A 155 0.63 11.60 -14.75
N GLN A 156 -0.49 10.97 -14.46
CA GLN A 156 -1.26 11.22 -13.26
C GLN A 156 -1.48 9.91 -12.54
N GLU A 157 -1.01 9.84 -11.30
CA GLU A 157 -1.24 8.68 -10.47
C GLU A 157 -2.72 8.61 -10.06
N THR A 158 -3.37 7.50 -10.40
CA THR A 158 -4.77 7.20 -10.07
C THR A 158 -4.89 6.12 -9.00
N THR A 159 -3.77 5.64 -8.44
CA THR A 159 -3.70 4.63 -7.38
C THR A 159 -4.70 4.88 -6.25
N PRO A 160 -4.76 6.07 -5.60
CA PRO A 160 -5.67 6.29 -4.49
C PRO A 160 -7.14 6.13 -4.88
N ARG A 161 -7.51 6.56 -6.10
CA ARG A 161 -8.88 6.41 -6.62
C ARG A 161 -9.23 4.94 -6.82
N ILE A 162 -8.34 4.15 -7.45
CA ILE A 162 -8.57 2.73 -7.70
C ILE A 162 -8.67 1.94 -6.39
N LEU A 163 -7.77 2.19 -5.44
CA LEU A 163 -7.78 1.55 -4.13
C LEU A 163 -9.06 1.87 -3.35
N ASN A 164 -9.47 3.15 -3.32
CA ASN A 164 -10.70 3.55 -2.63
C ASN A 164 -11.94 2.93 -3.27
N ALA A 165 -12.03 2.90 -4.60
CA ALA A 165 -13.14 2.25 -5.29
C ALA A 165 -13.19 0.74 -4.99
N ARG A 166 -12.03 0.06 -4.96
CA ARG A 166 -11.92 -1.36 -4.60
C ARG A 166 -12.38 -1.62 -3.17
N ARG A 167 -11.91 -0.84 -2.21
CA ARG A 167 -12.26 -0.94 -0.78
C ARG A 167 -13.73 -0.63 -0.53
N LEU A 168 -14.28 0.41 -1.14
CA LEU A 168 -15.71 0.75 -1.04
C LEU A 168 -16.59 -0.37 -1.60
N LYS A 169 -16.19 -1.04 -2.68
CA LYS A 169 -16.92 -2.20 -3.22
C LYS A 169 -17.03 -3.33 -2.20
N VAL A 170 -15.96 -3.60 -1.45
CA VAL A 170 -15.95 -4.62 -0.38
C VAL A 170 -16.93 -4.23 0.73
N LEU A 171 -16.89 -2.97 1.17
CA LEU A 171 -17.79 -2.47 2.20
C LEU A 171 -19.27 -2.48 1.75
N SER A 172 -19.52 -2.20 0.48
CA SER A 172 -20.86 -2.32 -0.10
C SER A 172 -21.36 -3.76 -0.10
N GLU A 173 -20.50 -4.72 -0.44
CA GLU A 173 -20.84 -6.15 -0.43
C GLU A 173 -21.15 -6.64 0.98
N PHE A 174 -20.40 -6.19 1.99
CA PHE A 174 -20.75 -6.42 3.39
C PHE A 174 -22.17 -5.93 3.71
N GLY A 175 -22.49 -4.69 3.31
CA GLY A 175 -23.82 -4.10 3.48
C GLY A 175 -24.95 -4.91 2.84
N HIS A 176 -24.73 -5.43 1.63
CA HIS A 176 -25.74 -6.23 0.92
C HIS A 176 -26.04 -7.57 1.59
N ARG A 177 -25.06 -8.15 2.31
CA ARG A 177 -25.21 -9.44 3.00
C ARG A 177 -25.66 -9.34 4.45
N ILE A 178 -25.91 -8.14 4.97
CA ILE A 178 -26.33 -7.95 6.37
C ILE A 178 -27.59 -8.77 6.70
N SER A 179 -28.55 -8.86 5.77
CA SER A 179 -29.79 -9.61 5.97
C SER A 179 -29.61 -11.14 5.99
N GLU A 180 -28.49 -11.66 5.48
CA GLU A 180 -28.17 -13.10 5.49
C GLU A 180 -27.67 -13.56 6.87
N ILE A 181 -27.31 -12.61 7.75
CA ILE A 181 -26.66 -12.88 9.03
C ILE A 181 -27.70 -13.28 10.07
N LYS A 182 -27.58 -14.51 10.56
CA LYS A 182 -28.48 -15.12 11.56
C LYS A 182 -27.80 -15.40 12.90
N SER A 183 -26.48 -15.43 12.89
CA SER A 183 -25.64 -15.70 14.04
C SER A 183 -24.27 -15.05 13.87
N LEU A 184 -23.54 -14.91 14.98
CA LEU A 184 -22.18 -14.41 14.96
C LEU A 184 -21.24 -15.30 14.12
N GLU A 185 -21.41 -16.62 14.15
CA GLU A 185 -20.66 -17.52 13.28
C GLU A 185 -20.99 -17.26 11.79
N SER A 186 -22.26 -17.08 11.43
CA SER A 186 -22.65 -16.75 10.04
C SER A 186 -22.08 -15.41 9.57
N ALA A 187 -21.99 -14.41 10.45
CA ALA A 187 -21.33 -13.13 10.16
C ALA A 187 -19.85 -13.31 9.81
N CYS A 188 -19.13 -14.16 10.56
CA CYS A 188 -17.73 -14.44 10.29
C CYS A 188 -17.54 -15.15 8.94
N HIS A 189 -18.40 -16.12 8.62
CA HIS A 189 -18.36 -16.81 7.33
C HIS A 189 -18.68 -15.87 6.17
N ILE A 190 -19.68 -15.00 6.32
CA ILE A 190 -19.99 -13.97 5.31
C ILE A 190 -18.80 -13.04 5.13
N MET A 191 -18.15 -12.62 6.22
CA MET A 191 -16.97 -11.77 6.13
C MET A 191 -15.83 -12.46 5.38
N ALA A 192 -15.51 -13.70 5.75
CA ALA A 192 -14.51 -14.51 5.05
C ALA A 192 -14.84 -14.67 3.57
N LYS A 193 -16.13 -14.88 3.23
CA LYS A 193 -16.60 -14.99 1.85
C LYS A 193 -16.45 -13.70 1.05
N VAL A 194 -16.80 -12.55 1.63
CA VAL A 194 -16.66 -11.24 0.97
C VAL A 194 -15.19 -10.83 0.83
N LEU A 195 -14.34 -11.19 1.79
CA LEU A 195 -12.90 -11.01 1.71
C LEU A 195 -12.20 -12.06 0.84
N ASN A 196 -12.92 -13.10 0.41
CA ASN A 196 -12.38 -14.06 -0.54
C ASN A 196 -12.08 -13.34 -1.88
N ASN A 197 -10.97 -13.71 -2.52
CA ASN A 197 -10.46 -13.04 -3.72
C ASN A 197 -10.18 -11.54 -3.58
N ASN A 198 -10.04 -11.03 -2.35
CA ASN A 198 -9.64 -9.64 -2.11
C ASN A 198 -8.13 -9.43 -2.32
N VAL A 199 -7.77 -8.30 -2.93
CA VAL A 199 -6.38 -7.92 -3.20
C VAL A 199 -5.76 -7.14 -2.05
N ASP A 200 -6.54 -6.29 -1.37
CA ASP A 200 -6.09 -5.54 -0.17
C ASP A 200 -6.04 -6.43 1.08
N ILE A 201 -6.83 -7.49 1.16
CA ILE A 201 -6.82 -8.45 2.27
C ILE A 201 -6.68 -9.83 1.63
N PRO A 202 -5.46 -10.24 1.23
CA PRO A 202 -5.25 -11.48 0.49
C PRO A 202 -5.78 -12.71 1.23
N TYR A 203 -5.78 -12.66 2.57
CA TYR A 203 -6.39 -13.66 3.43
C TYR A 203 -6.91 -13.04 4.74
N ALA A 204 -7.87 -13.71 5.37
CA ALA A 204 -8.35 -13.36 6.70
C ALA A 204 -8.64 -14.61 7.54
N LEU A 205 -8.25 -14.56 8.82
CA LEU A 205 -8.57 -15.57 9.84
C LEU A 205 -9.37 -14.94 10.96
N ILE A 206 -10.47 -15.57 11.37
CA ILE A 206 -11.33 -15.07 12.43
C ILE A 206 -11.39 -16.10 13.55
N TYR A 207 -10.91 -15.71 14.74
CA TYR A 207 -10.94 -16.55 15.94
C TYR A 207 -11.87 -15.97 16.99
N PHE A 208 -12.54 -16.84 17.74
CA PHE A 208 -13.14 -16.52 19.03
C PHE A 208 -12.30 -17.04 20.16
N VAL A 209 -12.07 -16.19 21.16
CA VAL A 209 -11.34 -16.54 22.36
C VAL A 209 -12.34 -16.78 23.48
N GLU A 210 -12.36 -18.01 23.96
CA GLU A 210 -13.15 -18.47 25.09
C GLU A 210 -12.30 -18.48 26.36
N HIS A 211 -12.89 -18.05 27.47
CA HIS A 211 -12.29 -18.13 28.80
C HIS A 211 -12.82 -19.37 29.51
N LYS A 212 -11.96 -20.38 29.72
CA LYS A 212 -12.33 -21.59 30.47
C LYS A 212 -11.79 -21.49 31.89
N SER A 213 -12.62 -21.02 32.83
CA SER A 213 -12.32 -21.05 34.26
C SER A 213 -12.68 -22.42 34.84
N ASN A 214 -11.78 -23.39 34.71
CA ASN A 214 -11.83 -24.58 35.57
C ASN A 214 -10.64 -24.49 36.52
N SER A 215 -10.92 -24.74 37.80
CA SER A 215 -10.02 -24.62 38.95
C SER A 215 -8.57 -25.02 38.65
N ASP A 216 -7.67 -24.11 39.01
CA ASP A 216 -6.19 -24.13 39.03
C ASP A 216 -5.42 -23.53 37.82
N PHE A 217 -6.00 -23.39 36.62
CA PHE A 217 -5.36 -22.63 35.54
C PHE A 217 -6.37 -21.95 34.61
N ASP A 218 -6.32 -20.63 34.49
CA ASP A 218 -7.11 -19.88 33.50
C ASP A 218 -6.62 -20.24 32.10
N SER A 219 -7.36 -21.11 31.42
CA SER A 219 -7.05 -21.49 30.04
C SER A 219 -7.81 -20.61 29.06
N LEU A 220 -7.07 -19.82 28.28
CA LEU A 220 -7.57 -19.08 27.14
C LEU A 220 -7.47 -19.96 25.89
N ILE A 221 -8.59 -20.19 25.22
CA ILE A 221 -8.66 -21.02 24.02
C ILE A 221 -9.16 -20.16 22.86
N ALA A 222 -8.39 -20.06 21.79
CA ALA A 222 -8.81 -19.42 20.55
C ALA A 222 -9.30 -20.50 19.57
N ARG A 223 -10.57 -20.44 19.17
CA ARG A 223 -11.20 -21.31 18.17
C ARG A 223 -11.33 -20.57 16.85
N LEU A 224 -10.83 -21.15 15.76
CA LEU A 224 -11.04 -20.64 14.40
C LEU A 224 -12.51 -20.79 14.05
N VAL A 225 -13.12 -19.70 13.59
CA VAL A 225 -14.56 -19.63 13.29
C VAL A 225 -14.80 -19.59 11.79
N ALA A 226 -13.97 -18.83 11.07
CA ALA A 226 -14.05 -18.71 9.62
C ALA A 226 -12.71 -18.25 9.06
N THR A 227 -12.43 -18.69 7.83
CA THR A 227 -11.28 -18.22 7.07
C THR A 227 -11.60 -18.04 5.59
N THR A 228 -10.87 -17.15 4.92
CA THR A 228 -10.90 -17.01 3.45
C THR A 228 -10.44 -18.27 2.71
N PHE A 229 -9.94 -19.29 3.42
CA PHE A 229 -9.47 -20.56 2.86
C PHE A 229 -10.53 -21.66 2.79
N ASP A 230 -11.70 -21.48 3.40
CA ASP A 230 -12.73 -22.53 3.56
C ASP A 230 -13.49 -22.88 2.26
N GLU A 231 -13.24 -22.20 1.14
CA GLU A 231 -13.81 -22.54 -0.17
C GLU A 231 -12.77 -23.26 -1.07
N ASP A 232 -13.20 -24.29 -1.81
CA ASP A 232 -12.49 -25.23 -2.73
C ASP A 232 -11.50 -24.64 -3.78
N GLY A 233 -11.15 -23.36 -3.69
CA GLY A 233 -10.34 -22.62 -4.63
C GLY A 233 -8.84 -22.76 -4.44
N LYS A 234 -8.26 -23.95 -4.71
CA LYS A 234 -6.83 -24.11 -5.06
C LYS A 234 -6.46 -23.44 -6.39
N LYS A 235 -7.02 -22.28 -6.73
CA LYS A 235 -6.77 -21.60 -8.01
C LYS A 235 -6.06 -20.26 -7.78
N GLY A 236 -4.74 -20.30 -7.95
CA GLY A 236 -3.94 -19.19 -8.48
C GLY A 236 -3.57 -18.07 -7.51
N ARG A 237 -3.46 -18.33 -6.21
CA ARG A 237 -3.05 -17.32 -5.22
C ARG A 237 -1.76 -17.72 -4.52
N ASN A 238 -0.93 -16.73 -4.20
CA ASN A 238 0.17 -16.86 -3.25
C ASN A 238 -0.42 -16.94 -1.83
N ILE A 239 -1.12 -18.03 -1.55
CA ILE A 239 -1.52 -18.37 -0.18
C ILE A 239 -0.25 -18.89 0.50
N PRO A 240 0.12 -18.36 1.68
CA PRO A 240 1.18 -18.95 2.49
C PRO A 240 0.93 -20.45 2.70
N ASP A 241 1.84 -21.31 2.24
CA ASP A 241 1.65 -22.79 2.34
C ASP A 241 1.40 -23.24 3.79
N ASN A 242 2.04 -22.57 4.75
CA ASN A 242 1.90 -22.84 6.18
C ASN A 242 0.54 -22.43 6.79
N LEU A 243 -0.30 -21.68 6.07
CA LEU A 243 -1.63 -21.28 6.55
C LEU A 243 -2.69 -22.35 6.30
N LEU A 244 -2.46 -23.30 5.39
CA LEU A 244 -3.36 -24.44 5.17
C LEU A 244 -3.36 -25.41 6.36
N ASP A 245 -2.25 -25.48 7.10
CA ASP A 245 -2.09 -26.30 8.31
C ASP A 245 -2.45 -25.53 9.60
N THR A 246 -3.21 -24.44 9.49
CA THR A 246 -3.58 -23.62 10.66
C THR A 246 -4.49 -24.41 11.60
N PRO A 247 -4.14 -24.56 12.90
CA PRO A 247 -4.96 -25.33 13.83
C PRO A 247 -6.31 -24.67 14.10
N GLU A 248 -7.37 -25.46 14.13
CA GLU A 248 -8.74 -25.02 14.47
C GLU A 248 -8.86 -24.50 15.91
N ILE A 249 -8.03 -25.00 16.83
CA ILE A 249 -8.04 -24.63 18.25
C ILE A 249 -6.62 -24.35 18.73
N ILE A 250 -6.41 -23.21 19.37
CA ILE A 250 -5.13 -22.76 19.91
C ILE A 250 -5.27 -22.50 21.40
N TYR A 251 -4.39 -23.10 22.21
CA TYR A 251 -4.29 -22.82 23.64
C TYR A 251 -3.35 -21.64 23.87
N LEU A 252 -3.90 -20.49 24.25
CA LEU A 252 -3.13 -19.27 24.52
C LEU A 252 -2.42 -19.34 25.88
N ALA A 253 -2.98 -20.06 26.86
CA ALA A 253 -2.46 -20.11 28.23
C ALA A 253 -1.37 -21.17 28.49
N GLN A 254 -1.30 -22.26 27.71
CA GLN A 254 -0.14 -23.18 27.79
C GLN A 254 1.13 -22.59 27.18
N ASN A 255 0.98 -21.53 26.38
CA ASN A 255 2.06 -20.73 25.82
C ASN A 255 2.25 -19.41 26.58
N SER A 256 1.70 -19.31 27.81
CA SER A 256 2.12 -18.27 28.74
C SER A 256 3.57 -18.56 29.12
N VAL A 257 4.48 -18.05 28.30
CA VAL A 257 5.80 -17.66 28.79
C VAL A 257 5.51 -16.76 29.97
N GLN A 258 5.73 -17.30 31.17
CA GLN A 258 5.76 -16.58 32.42
C GLN A 258 6.73 -15.41 32.25
N ASN A 259 6.22 -14.22 31.93
CA ASN A 259 6.68 -12.92 32.40
C ASN A 259 6.06 -11.81 31.56
N ASN A 260 5.66 -10.75 32.25
CA ASN A 260 5.26 -9.45 31.69
C ASN A 260 6.39 -8.74 30.89
N ASP A 261 7.54 -9.40 30.67
CA ASP A 261 8.77 -8.88 30.04
C ASP A 261 9.14 -9.65 28.76
N THR A 262 8.16 -10.06 27.94
CA THR A 262 8.44 -10.88 26.73
C THR A 262 8.59 -10.07 25.44
N TYR A 263 8.50 -8.75 25.50
CA TYR A 263 8.72 -7.87 24.35
C TYR A 263 10.15 -7.35 24.33
N ILE A 264 10.89 -7.59 23.25
CA ILE A 264 12.09 -6.79 22.98
C ILE A 264 11.58 -5.40 22.54
N GLU A 265 11.94 -4.34 23.24
CA GLU A 265 11.64 -2.97 22.81
C GLU A 265 12.78 -2.41 21.97
N LEU A 266 12.50 -2.05 20.72
CA LEU A 266 13.39 -1.23 19.90
C LEU A 266 12.81 0.17 19.79
N LYS A 267 13.52 1.15 20.34
CA LYS A 267 13.22 2.57 20.15
C LYS A 267 14.05 3.10 18.97
N ARG A 268 13.37 3.54 17.91
CA ARG A 268 13.96 4.39 16.86
C ARG A 268 13.36 5.79 16.98
N GLU A 269 14.04 6.79 16.41
CA GLU A 269 13.73 8.23 16.60
C GLU A 269 12.27 8.64 16.36
N ALA A 270 11.45 7.81 15.70
CA ALA A 270 10.02 8.06 15.43
C ALA A 270 9.02 7.04 16.03
N ALA A 271 9.46 5.89 16.58
CA ALA A 271 8.53 4.84 17.05
C ALA A 271 9.15 3.83 18.04
N THR A 272 8.30 3.26 18.90
CA THR A 272 8.63 2.11 19.78
C THR A 272 8.03 0.84 19.19
N TYR A 273 8.87 -0.17 18.97
CA TYR A 273 8.48 -1.47 18.46
C TYR A 273 8.65 -2.55 19.54
N SER A 274 7.63 -3.38 19.74
CA SER A 274 7.67 -4.49 20.72
C SER A 274 7.58 -5.83 20.01
N PHE A 275 8.52 -6.76 20.27
CA PHE A 275 8.62 -8.06 19.56
C PHE A 275 8.35 -9.29 20.43
N VAL A 276 7.47 -10.20 19.99
CA VAL A 276 7.27 -11.53 20.62
C VAL A 276 7.32 -12.63 19.56
N LYS A 277 8.13 -13.68 19.79
CA LYS A 277 8.13 -14.92 19.00
C LYS A 277 7.01 -15.83 19.50
N CYS A 278 6.13 -16.28 18.60
CA CYS A 278 5.08 -17.25 18.93
C CYS A 278 5.39 -18.57 18.23
N GLU A 279 5.48 -19.68 18.97
CA GLU A 279 5.78 -20.99 18.36
C GLU A 279 4.51 -21.77 17.99
N SER A 280 3.36 -21.32 18.51
CA SER A 280 2.13 -22.11 18.61
C SER A 280 0.99 -21.60 17.73
N TRP A 281 1.28 -20.58 16.92
CA TRP A 281 0.37 -19.93 15.97
C TRP A 281 1.13 -19.81 14.62
N PRO A 282 0.48 -19.72 13.43
CA PRO A 282 1.12 -19.28 12.19
C PRO A 282 1.96 -18.00 12.30
N ILE A 283 1.79 -17.23 13.37
CA ILE A 283 2.54 -16.03 13.67
C ILE A 283 3.95 -16.38 14.13
N HIS A 284 4.94 -16.03 13.31
CA HIS A 284 6.36 -16.17 13.64
C HIS A 284 6.83 -15.03 14.56
N LEU A 285 6.41 -13.79 14.27
CA LEU A 285 6.83 -12.60 14.98
C LEU A 285 5.66 -11.62 15.15
N VAL A 286 5.45 -11.12 16.36
CA VAL A 286 4.51 -10.04 16.65
C VAL A 286 5.28 -8.74 16.75
N ILE A 287 4.83 -7.69 16.08
CA ILE A 287 5.41 -6.34 16.10
C ILE A 287 4.32 -5.36 16.52
N LYS A 288 4.47 -4.75 17.70
CA LYS A 288 3.57 -3.68 18.12
C LYS A 288 4.13 -2.34 17.68
N GLU A 289 3.42 -1.63 16.81
CA GLU A 289 3.76 -0.28 16.35
C GLU A 289 2.60 0.66 16.73
N GLY A 290 2.82 1.47 17.77
CA GLY A 290 1.78 2.31 18.35
C GLY A 290 0.57 1.51 18.90
N LYS A 291 -0.61 1.70 18.30
CA LYS A 291 -1.86 0.99 18.66
C LYS A 291 -2.09 -0.29 17.86
N HIS A 292 -1.23 -0.62 16.91
CA HIS A 292 -1.44 -1.71 15.96
C HIS A 292 -0.46 -2.84 16.21
N VAL A 293 -0.95 -4.05 15.98
CA VAL A 293 -0.17 -5.27 16.13
C VAL A 293 -0.01 -5.85 14.73
N LYS A 294 1.15 -5.61 14.14
CA LYS A 294 1.57 -6.24 12.90
C LYS A 294 2.15 -7.61 13.24
N VAL A 295 1.90 -8.59 12.40
CA VAL A 295 2.35 -9.97 12.63
C VAL A 295 3.02 -10.46 11.36
N LEU A 296 4.18 -11.08 11.52
CA LEU A 296 4.89 -11.76 10.45
C LEU A 296 4.58 -13.24 10.58
N LEU A 297 4.19 -13.87 9.48
CA LEU A 297 3.97 -15.30 9.41
C LEU A 297 5.28 -16.02 9.06
N LYS A 298 5.28 -17.36 9.16
CA LYS A 298 6.46 -18.20 8.91
C LYS A 298 7.01 -18.12 7.47
N ASP A 299 6.21 -17.66 6.52
CA ASP A 299 6.57 -17.48 5.11
C ASP A 299 6.94 -16.03 4.76
N ASP A 300 7.22 -15.21 5.77
CA ASP A 300 7.49 -13.77 5.68
C ASP A 300 6.30 -12.92 5.17
N SER A 301 5.12 -13.52 4.97
CA SER A 301 3.91 -12.75 4.73
C SER A 301 3.52 -11.96 5.99
N GLN A 302 2.94 -10.79 5.78
CA GLN A 302 2.60 -9.87 6.85
C GLN A 302 1.10 -9.78 7.02
N ALA A 303 0.65 -9.64 8.26
CA ALA A 303 -0.74 -9.43 8.62
C ALA A 303 -0.89 -8.39 9.73
N VAL A 304 -2.12 -7.93 9.95
CA VAL A 304 -2.50 -7.11 11.10
C VAL A 304 -3.45 -7.91 11.98
N LEU A 305 -3.17 -7.94 13.28
CA LEU A 305 -4.02 -8.52 14.29
C LEU A 305 -4.92 -7.43 14.89
N LEU A 306 -6.23 -7.61 14.74
CA LEU A 306 -7.27 -6.71 15.19
C LEU A 306 -8.13 -7.45 16.23
N GLN A 307 -7.97 -7.07 17.50
CA GLN A 307 -8.79 -7.59 18.58
C GLN A 307 -10.04 -6.73 18.77
N THR A 308 -11.20 -7.37 18.92
CA THR A 308 -12.43 -6.72 19.36
C THR A 308 -13.00 -7.45 20.57
N LYS A 309 -13.44 -6.67 21.57
CA LYS A 309 -14.18 -7.19 22.72
C LYS A 309 -15.66 -7.04 22.42
N ILE A 310 -16.37 -8.15 22.58
CA ILE A 310 -17.78 -8.30 22.27
C ILE A 310 -18.50 -8.45 23.60
N SER A 311 -19.29 -7.46 23.98
CA SER A 311 -20.16 -7.57 25.14
C SER A 311 -21.32 -8.51 24.80
N LEU A 312 -21.43 -9.61 25.52
CA LEU A 312 -22.61 -10.48 25.50
C LEU A 312 -23.54 -10.05 26.63
N TYR A 313 -24.74 -10.64 26.69
CA TYR A 313 -25.69 -10.35 27.77
C TYR A 313 -25.08 -10.63 29.16
N GLY A 314 -25.19 -9.66 30.09
CA GLY A 314 -24.57 -9.70 31.42
C GLY A 314 -23.12 -9.21 31.45
N GLU A 315 -22.31 -9.69 32.40
CA GLU A 315 -20.86 -9.38 32.51
C GLU A 315 -19.97 -10.31 31.65
N ARG A 316 -20.55 -11.05 30.70
CA ARG A 316 -19.80 -11.96 29.83
C ARG A 316 -19.31 -11.20 28.60
N PHE A 317 -18.02 -11.36 28.29
CA PHE A 317 -17.42 -10.82 27.08
C PHE A 317 -16.83 -11.95 26.25
N LEU A 318 -17.12 -11.95 24.95
CA LEU A 318 -16.40 -12.75 23.98
C LEU A 318 -15.30 -11.88 23.37
N THR A 319 -14.12 -12.43 23.14
CA THR A 319 -13.09 -11.73 22.39
C THR A 319 -13.01 -12.33 21.01
N ALA A 320 -13.10 -11.52 19.96
CA ALA A 320 -12.80 -11.94 18.60
C ALA A 320 -11.45 -11.36 18.16
N ILE A 321 -10.67 -12.20 17.50
CA ILE A 321 -9.39 -11.83 16.88
C ILE A 321 -9.55 -11.99 15.38
N LEU A 322 -9.36 -10.90 14.66
CA LEU A 322 -9.30 -10.86 13.21
C LEU A 322 -7.84 -10.68 12.80
N ILE A 323 -7.31 -11.62 12.03
CA ILE A 323 -5.99 -11.52 11.40
C ILE A 323 -6.22 -11.24 9.92
N CYS A 324 -5.80 -10.08 9.45
CA CYS A 324 -5.91 -9.70 8.03
C CYS A 324 -4.53 -9.68 7.39
N GLY A 325 -4.33 -10.45 6.33
CA GLY A 325 -3.14 -10.36 5.48
C GLY A 325 -2.98 -8.95 4.90
N ILE A 326 -1.72 -8.55 4.69
CA ILE A 326 -1.34 -7.29 4.06
C ILE A 326 -0.88 -7.61 2.63
N ASN A 327 -1.35 -6.83 1.67
CA ASN A 327 -0.87 -6.89 0.29
C ASN A 327 0.62 -6.51 0.26
N ARG A 328 1.46 -7.44 -0.21
CA ARG A 328 2.92 -7.25 -0.32
C ARG A 328 3.34 -6.05 -1.17
N LEU A 329 2.45 -5.60 -2.07
CA LEU A 329 2.68 -4.48 -2.96
C LEU A 329 2.23 -3.13 -2.39
N ARG A 330 1.89 -3.07 -1.09
CA ARG A 330 1.35 -1.87 -0.45
C ARG A 330 2.01 -1.62 0.89
N THR A 331 2.23 -0.35 1.18
CA THR A 331 2.53 0.13 2.53
C THR A 331 1.30 0.07 3.42
N LEU A 332 1.50 -0.24 4.69
CA LEU A 332 0.46 -0.18 5.72
C LEU A 332 0.26 1.26 6.19
N ASP A 333 -0.20 2.12 5.27
CA ASP A 333 -0.49 3.52 5.54
C ASP A 333 -1.79 3.71 6.35
N GLU A 334 -2.08 4.96 6.73
CA GLU A 334 -3.28 5.31 7.51
C GLU A 334 -4.58 4.92 6.80
N GLN A 335 -4.66 5.07 5.48
CA GLN A 335 -5.86 4.75 4.70
C GLN A 335 -6.09 3.23 4.65
N TYR A 336 -5.02 2.45 4.54
CA TYR A 336 -5.06 1.00 4.63
C TYR A 336 -5.55 0.56 6.01
N MET A 337 -4.96 1.13 7.07
CA MET A 337 -5.37 0.83 8.44
C MET A 337 -6.83 1.21 8.69
N GLU A 338 -7.31 2.33 8.14
CA GLU A 338 -8.70 2.72 8.27
C GLU A 338 -9.64 1.73 7.58
N PHE A 339 -9.29 1.26 6.39
CA PHE A 339 -10.04 0.18 5.73
C PHE A 339 -10.12 -1.08 6.61
N LEU A 340 -9.00 -1.53 7.18
CA LEU A 340 -8.98 -2.68 8.09
C LEU A 340 -9.83 -2.45 9.35
N ARG A 341 -9.84 -1.23 9.91
CA ARG A 341 -10.69 -0.87 11.05
C ARG A 341 -12.16 -0.91 10.69
N VAL A 342 -12.55 -0.46 9.50
CA VAL A 342 -13.95 -0.58 9.06
C VAL A 342 -14.35 -2.05 8.93
N CYS A 343 -13.48 -2.91 8.37
CA CYS A 343 -13.71 -4.36 8.33
C CYS A 343 -13.89 -4.96 9.74
N LYS A 344 -13.04 -4.58 10.70
CA LYS A 344 -13.18 -4.99 12.11
C LYS A 344 -14.49 -4.49 12.73
N ASN A 345 -14.84 -3.23 12.52
CA ASN A 345 -16.04 -2.61 13.08
C ASN A 345 -17.32 -3.23 12.51
N PHE A 346 -17.28 -3.75 11.28
CA PHE A 346 -18.39 -4.50 10.70
C PHE A 346 -18.75 -5.72 11.56
N ILE A 347 -17.77 -6.52 11.99
CA ILE A 347 -18.00 -7.64 12.94
C ILE A 347 -18.64 -7.13 14.23
N GLN A 348 -18.09 -6.04 14.80
CA GLN A 348 -18.58 -5.49 16.06
C GLN A 348 -20.05 -5.02 15.95
N TYR A 349 -20.39 -4.30 14.89
CA TYR A 349 -21.74 -3.79 14.64
C TYR A 349 -22.76 -4.92 14.50
N LEU A 350 -22.42 -5.94 13.70
CA LEU A 350 -23.30 -7.08 13.47
C LEU A 350 -23.62 -7.83 14.75
N ILE A 351 -22.67 -7.92 15.66
CA ILE A 351 -22.90 -8.61 16.93
C ILE A 351 -23.81 -7.80 17.86
N SER A 352 -23.61 -6.48 17.94
CA SER A 352 -24.53 -5.62 18.67
C SER A 352 -25.96 -5.73 18.12
N PHE A 353 -26.10 -5.84 16.81
CA PHE A 353 -27.39 -6.02 16.15
C PHE A 353 -28.04 -7.39 16.45
N ILE A 354 -27.30 -8.49 16.32
CA ILE A 354 -27.80 -9.85 16.64
C ILE A 354 -28.11 -9.98 18.13
N GLY A 355 -27.27 -9.42 19.00
CA GLY A 355 -27.52 -9.38 20.44
C GLY A 355 -28.83 -8.67 20.79
N LEU A 356 -29.18 -7.62 20.05
CA LEU A 356 -30.47 -6.92 20.20
C LEU A 356 -31.65 -7.76 19.70
N ILE A 357 -31.51 -8.47 18.58
CA ILE A 357 -32.58 -9.35 18.04
C ILE A 357 -32.89 -10.50 19.02
N LEU A 358 -31.85 -11.15 19.55
CA LEU A 358 -32.02 -12.24 20.52
C LEU A 358 -32.65 -11.77 21.85
N LEU A 359 -32.60 -10.47 22.16
CA LEU A 359 -33.31 -9.87 23.29
C LEU A 359 -34.81 -9.70 23.00
N VAL A 360 -35.17 -9.29 21.78
CA VAL A 360 -36.57 -9.07 21.38
C VAL A 360 -37.33 -10.39 21.19
N GLU A 361 -36.66 -11.46 20.75
CA GLU A 361 -37.29 -12.78 20.58
C GLU A 361 -37.48 -13.55 21.91
N ASN A 362 -36.83 -13.12 23.00
CA ASN A 362 -36.94 -13.73 24.34
C ASN A 362 -37.78 -12.91 25.34
N THR A 363 -38.47 -11.87 24.87
CA THR A 363 -39.46 -11.07 25.62
C THR A 363 -40.82 -11.16 24.95
#